data_AF-A0A0F9FIT3-F1
#
_entry.id   AF-A0A0F9FIT3-F1
#
_cell.length_a   1.000
_cell.length_b   1.000
_cell.length_c   1.000
_cell.angle_alpha   90.00
_cell.angle_beta   90.00
_cell.angle_gamma   90.00
#
_symmetry.space_group_name_H-M   'P 1'
#
loop_
_entity.id
_entity.type
_entity.pdbx_description
1 polymer ?
#
loop_
_entity_poly.entity_id
_entity_poly.type
_entity_poly.pdbx_seq_one_letter_code
_entity_poly.pdbx_strand_id
1 'polypeptide(L)' 'MIKMKDIAWLGGILEGEGCFRLHTGKYPMISIG' A
#
# COMPACT_ATOMS: atom_id res chain seq x y z
N MET A 1 15.91 8.01 -6.91
CA MET A 1 14.66 8.77 -7.13
C MET A 1 13.57 7.78 -7.48
N ILE A 2 12.48 7.76 -6.72
CA ILE A 2 11.28 7.00 -7.08
C ILE A 2 10.55 7.78 -8.18
N LYS A 3 10.19 7.13 -9.30
CA LYS A 3 9.48 7.81 -10.39
C LYS A 3 7.99 7.86 -10.04
N MET A 4 7.29 8.97 -10.36
CA MET A 4 5.85 9.07 -10.09
C MET A 4 5.03 7.97 -10.75
N LYS A 5 5.48 7.48 -11.91
CA LYS A 5 4.85 6.35 -12.58
C LYS A 5 4.83 5.08 -11.71
N ASP A 6 5.90 4.84 -10.96
CA ASP A 6 6.02 3.65 -10.11
C ASP A 6 5.09 3.77 -8.90
N ILE A 7 4.93 4.98 -8.35
CA ILE A 7 4.00 5.27 -7.25
C ILE A 7 2.55 5.13 -7.73
N ALA A 8 2.21 5.68 -8.89
CA ALA A 8 0.87 5.59 -9.45
C ALA A 8 0.48 4.13 -9.75
N TRP A 9 1.42 3.34 -10.29
CA TRP A 9 1.23 1.91 -10.51
C TRP A 9 1.00 1.15 -9.20
N LEU A 10 1.83 1.40 -8.18
CA LEU A 10 1.66 0.80 -6.85
C LEU A 10 0.31 1.20 -6.23
N GLY A 11 -0.10 2.45 -6.38
CA GLY A 11 -1.41 2.95 -5.93
C GLY A 11 -2.57 2.15 -6.53
N GLY A 12 -2.53 1.87 -7.84
CA GLY A 12 -3.56 1.05 -8.49
C GLY A 12 -3.63 -0.38 -7.94
N ILE A 13 -2.50 -0.99 -7.60
CA ILE A 13 -2.48 -2.31 -6.95
C ILE A 13 -3.10 -2.24 -5.55
N LEU A 14 -2.77 -1.21 -4.78
CA LEU A 14 -3.29 -1.05 -3.42
C LEU A 14 -4.78 -0.73 -3.37
N GLU A 15 -5.33 -0.05 -4.38
CA GLU A 15 -6.77 0.19 -4.51
C GLU A 15 -7.56 -1.08 -4.85
N GLY A 16 -7.00 -1.99 -5.65
CA GLY A 16 -7.69 -3.22 -6.08
C GLY A 16 -7.52 -4.40 -5.13
N GLU A 17 -6.29 -4.63 -4.66
CA GLU A 17 -5.88 -5.85 -3.95
C GLU A 17 -5.25 -5.56 -2.57
N GLY A 18 -5.13 -4.27 -2.21
CA GLY A 18 -4.47 -3.85 -0.98
C GLY A 18 -5.35 -3.97 0.26
N CYS A 19 -4.73 -4.36 1.37
CA CYS A 19 -5.36 -4.33 2.70
C CYS A 19 -4.50 -3.49 3.66
N PHE A 20 -5.08 -2.39 4.14
CA PHE A 20 -4.48 -1.54 5.17
C PHE A 20 -4.96 -1.99 6.54
N ARG A 21 -4.03 -2.41 7.41
CA ARG A 21 -4.34 -2.76 8.79
C ARG A 21 -3.67 -1.81 9.75
N LEU A 22 -4.49 -1.19 10.59
CA LEU A 22 -4.06 -0.43 11.74
C LEU A 22 -4.24 -1.32 12.97
N HIS A 23 -3.13 -1.86 13.47
CA HIS A 23 -3.12 -2.59 14.74
C HIS A 23 -2.69 -1.62 15.84
N THR A 24 -3.57 -1.38 16.81
CA THR A 24 -3.27 -0.51 17.97
C THR A 24 -2.01 -1.00 18.68
N GLY A 25 -1.02 -0.13 18.86
CA GLY A 25 0.28 -0.47 19.45
C GLY A 25 1.31 -1.09 18.49
N LYS A 26 1.04 -1.13 17.17
CA LYS A 26 1.98 -1.57 16.13
C LYS A 26 2.02 -0.55 14.97
N TYR A 27 3.00 -0.73 14.09
CA TYR A 27 3.09 0.05 12.85
C TYR A 27 1.97 -0.31 11.87
N PRO A 28 1.50 0.66 11.06
CA PRO A 28 0.62 0.38 9.94
C PRO A 28 1.22 -0.68 9.03
N MET A 29 0.40 -1.68 8.67
CA MET A 29 0.80 -2.75 7.77
C MET A 29 -0.01 -2.67 6.49
N ILE A 30 0.67 -2.88 5.37
CA ILE A 30 0.09 -3.00 4.03
C ILE A 30 0.39 -4.41 3.56
N SER A 31 -0.64 -5.14 3.14
CA SER A 31 -0.52 -6.46 2.52
C SER A 31 -1.31 -6.51 1.22
N ILE A 32 -0.94 -7.39 0.31
CA ILE A 32 -1.68 -7.69 -0.93
C ILE A 32 -2.32 -9.07 -0.75
N GLY A 33 -3.59 -9.21 -1.16
CA GLY A 33 -4.38 -10.45 -1.11
C GLY A 33 -4.10 -11.40 -2.26
#